data_AF-A0A660S226-F1
#
_entry.id   AF-A0A660S226-F1
#
_cell.length_a   1.000
_cell.length_b   1.000
_cell.length_c   1.000
_cell.angle_alpha   90.00
_cell.angle_beta   90.00
_cell.angle_gamma   90.00
#
_symmetry.space_group_name_H-M   'P 1'
#
loop_
_entity.id
_entity.type
_entity.pdbx_description
1 polymer ?
#
loop_
_entity_poly.entity_id
_entity_poly.type
_entity_poly.pdbx_seq_one_letter_code
_entity_poly.pdbx_strand_id
1 'polypeptide(L)'
;MNKEIIDWERKGNLVKFYLGKNGEQWGDDWDDVPYEHNAGRVYSEYIEGYIVMSFPFEHNVYEPRKFYSKQDLIKKIVPCIIVTPKSFNSFQEALRDPEADKYYFGDLI
;
A
#
# COMPACT_ATOMS: atom_id res chain seq x y z
N MET A 1 -0.85 3.20 -21.42
CA MET A 1 -1.13 3.83 -20.12
C MET A 1 -0.27 3.11 -19.11
N ASN A 2 0.63 3.84 -18.44
CA ASN A 2 1.41 3.28 -17.34
C ASN A 2 0.43 3.12 -16.17
N LYS A 3 0.27 1.89 -15.67
CA LYS A 3 -0.72 1.61 -14.62
C LYS A 3 -0.05 1.77 -13.27
N GLU A 4 -0.65 2.58 -12.42
CA GLU A 4 -0.12 2.97 -11.13
C GLU A 4 -0.77 2.15 -10.02
N ILE A 5 -0.06 1.94 -8.90
CA ILE A 5 -0.67 1.37 -7.70
C ILE A 5 -1.77 2.31 -7.20
N ILE A 6 -2.98 1.80 -7.04
CA ILE A 6 -4.13 2.57 -6.53
C ILE A 6 -4.74 1.97 -5.27
N ASP A 7 -4.46 0.70 -4.98
CA ASP A 7 -4.83 0.00 -3.74
C ASP A 7 -4.02 -1.30 -3.59
N TRP A 8 -4.12 -1.95 -2.44
CA TRP A 8 -3.43 -3.22 -2.18
C TRP A 8 -4.19 -4.14 -1.24
N GLU A 9 -3.85 -5.42 -1.31
CA GLU A 9 -4.19 -6.44 -0.33
C GLU A 9 -2.99 -7.32 -0.03
N ARG A 10 -2.81 -7.70 1.24
CA ARG A 10 -1.69 -8.55 1.66
C ARG A 10 -2.16 -9.83 2.33
N LYS A 11 -1.45 -10.92 2.04
CA LYS A 11 -1.54 -12.20 2.76
C LYS A 11 -0.13 -12.76 3.02
N GLY A 12 0.41 -12.48 4.21
CA GLY A 12 1.80 -12.83 4.55
C GLY A 12 2.78 -12.01 3.70
N ASN A 13 3.61 -12.70 2.91
CA ASN A 13 4.59 -12.13 1.98
C ASN A 13 4.05 -11.98 0.54
N LEU A 14 2.76 -12.27 0.33
CA LEU A 14 2.08 -12.01 -0.94
C LEU A 14 1.36 -10.68 -0.87
N VAL A 15 1.63 -9.80 -1.84
CA VAL A 15 0.96 -8.52 -2.00
C VAL A 15 0.32 -8.45 -3.37
N LYS A 16 -0.99 -8.22 -3.40
CA LYS A 16 -1.73 -7.88 -4.62
C LYS A 16 -1.85 -6.38 -4.70
N PHE A 17 -1.26 -5.78 -5.73
CA PHE A 17 -1.48 -4.38 -6.06
C PHE A 17 -2.59 -4.26 -7.10
N TYR A 18 -3.59 -3.43 -6.79
CA TYR A 18 -4.59 -2.99 -7.75
C TYR A 18 -4.00 -1.82 -8.53
N LEU A 19 -4.18 -1.87 -9.86
CA LEU A 19 -3.56 -0.93 -10.78
C LEU A 19 -4.62 -0.09 -11.50
N GLY A 20 -4.35 1.21 -11.66
CA GLY A 20 -5.22 2.17 -12.35
C GLY A 20 -4.56 3.55 -12.43
N LYS A 21 -5.36 4.61 -12.35
CA LYS A 21 -4.90 6.01 -12.29
C LYS A 21 -4.99 6.53 -10.86
N ASN A 22 -3.87 6.96 -10.28
CA ASN A 22 -3.85 7.55 -8.94
C ASN A 22 -4.33 9.02 -8.95
N GLY A 23 -5.04 9.42 -7.89
CA GLY A 23 -5.45 10.79 -7.61
C GLY A 23 -6.96 10.96 -7.43
N GLU A 24 -7.76 10.18 -8.14
CA GLU A 24 -9.23 10.31 -8.17
C GLU A 24 -9.95 9.04 -7.72
N GLN A 25 -9.21 7.97 -7.41
CA GLN A 25 -9.78 6.71 -6.98
C GLN A 25 -10.38 6.83 -5.57
N TRP A 26 -11.40 6.02 -5.31
CA TRP A 26 -12.13 6.03 -4.06
C TRP A 26 -12.56 4.61 -3.64
N GLY A 27 -12.91 4.48 -2.37
CA GLY A 27 -13.54 3.31 -1.78
C GLY A 27 -14.28 3.70 -0.50
N ASP A 28 -14.90 2.71 0.12
CA ASP A 28 -15.70 2.92 1.34
C ASP A 28 -14.83 3.48 2.48
N ASP A 29 -15.23 4.57 3.13
CA ASP A 29 -14.54 5.22 4.25
C ASP A 29 -13.04 5.53 4.02
N TRP A 30 -12.66 5.97 2.82
CA TRP A 30 -11.27 6.27 2.45
C TRP A 30 -10.65 7.52 3.09
N ASP A 31 -11.47 8.42 3.61
CA ASP A 31 -11.07 9.61 4.37
C ASP A 31 -11.00 9.37 5.88
N ASP A 32 -11.47 8.23 6.36
CA ASP A 32 -11.41 7.87 7.77
C ASP A 32 -10.01 7.45 8.23
N VAL A 33 -9.73 7.75 9.50
CA VAL A 33 -8.53 7.32 10.21
C VAL A 33 -8.95 6.48 11.42
N PRO A 34 -8.40 5.27 11.61
CA PRO A 34 -7.37 4.64 10.79
C PRO A 34 -7.96 3.80 9.65
N TYR A 35 -7.33 3.85 8.47
CA TYR A 35 -7.86 3.14 7.29
C TYR A 35 -8.01 1.63 7.53
N GLU A 36 -7.13 0.99 8.32
CA GLU A 36 -7.15 -0.48 8.44
C GLU A 36 -8.38 -1.06 9.15
N HIS A 37 -9.20 -0.21 9.78
CA HIS A 37 -10.42 -0.60 10.47
C HIS A 37 -11.68 -0.14 9.75
N ASN A 38 -11.57 0.90 8.93
CA ASN A 38 -12.71 1.59 8.33
C ASN A 38 -12.71 1.41 6.81
N ALA A 39 -11.56 1.61 6.17
CA ALA A 39 -11.50 1.74 4.73
C ALA A 39 -11.70 0.38 4.01
N GLY A 40 -12.69 0.36 3.14
CA GLY A 40 -12.90 -0.71 2.18
C GLY A 40 -11.84 -0.72 1.06
N ARG A 41 -11.94 -1.72 0.19
CA ARG A 41 -11.15 -1.77 -1.04
C ARG A 41 -11.57 -0.63 -1.99
N VAL A 42 -10.65 -0.22 -2.86
CA VAL A 42 -10.98 0.65 -4.01
C VAL A 42 -12.13 0.06 -4.83
N TYR A 43 -13.03 0.93 -5.31
CA TYR A 43 -14.15 0.51 -6.13
C TYR A 43 -13.68 -0.02 -7.50
N SER A 44 -14.45 -0.98 -8.03
CA SER A 44 -14.07 -1.76 -9.21
C SER A 44 -13.87 -0.93 -10.48
N GLU A 45 -14.58 0.20 -10.61
CA GLU A 45 -14.51 1.11 -11.75
C GLU A 45 -13.16 1.81 -11.90
N TYR A 46 -12.38 1.90 -10.81
CA TYR A 46 -11.04 2.47 -10.85
C TYR A 46 -9.97 1.43 -11.21
N ILE A 47 -10.29 0.13 -11.14
CA ILE A 47 -9.34 -0.96 -11.33
C ILE A 47 -9.18 -1.27 -12.82
N GLU A 48 -8.00 -0.99 -13.36
CA GLU A 48 -7.61 -1.35 -14.74
C GLU A 48 -6.80 -2.65 -14.80
N GLY A 49 -6.41 -3.19 -13.66
CA GLY A 49 -5.67 -4.45 -13.56
C GLY A 49 -5.19 -4.73 -12.15
N TYR A 50 -4.44 -5.81 -12.00
CA TYR A 50 -3.72 -6.11 -10.77
C TYR A 50 -2.44 -6.88 -11.09
N ILE A 51 -1.50 -6.81 -10.16
CA ILE A 51 -0.32 -7.67 -10.13
C ILE A 51 -0.19 -8.27 -8.74
N VAL A 52 0.27 -9.51 -8.67
CA VAL A 52 0.56 -10.19 -7.41
C VAL A 52 2.07 -10.38 -7.32
N MET A 53 2.68 -9.79 -6.29
CA MET A 53 4.09 -9.95 -5.99
C MET A 53 4.28 -10.87 -4.80
N SER A 54 5.28 -11.73 -4.91
CA SER A 54 5.71 -12.66 -3.89
C SER A 54 7.09 -12.22 -3.39
N PHE A 55 7.18 -11.85 -2.12
CA PHE A 55 8.45 -11.51 -1.50
C PHE A 55 9.06 -12.74 -0.82
N PRO A 56 10.40 -12.91 -0.82
CA PRO A 56 11.06 -14.01 -0.13
C PRO A 56 10.71 -14.02 1.37
N PHE A 57 10.76 -15.21 1.99
CA PHE A 57 10.42 -15.37 3.41
C PHE A 57 11.40 -14.69 4.36
N GLU A 58 12.61 -14.41 3.89
CA GLU A 58 13.64 -13.65 4.60
C GLU A 58 13.31 -12.16 4.68
N HIS A 59 12.32 -11.70 3.93
CA HIS A 59 11.85 -10.32 3.98
C HIS A 59 10.63 -10.18 4.89
N ASN A 60 10.59 -9.05 5.58
CA ASN A 60 9.44 -8.60 6.34
C ASN A 60 8.64 -7.61 5.49
N VAL A 61 7.32 -7.74 5.54
CA VAL A 61 6.38 -6.89 4.80
C VAL A 61 5.51 -6.12 5.80
N TYR A 62 5.60 -4.79 5.77
CA TYR A 62 4.90 -3.90 6.69
C TYR A 62 3.83 -3.08 5.97
N GLU A 63 2.72 -2.85 6.67
CA GLU A 63 1.61 -1.99 6.25
C GLU A 63 1.45 -0.83 7.23
N PRO A 64 1.07 0.37 6.77
CA PRO A 64 0.77 1.49 7.66
C PRO A 64 -0.35 1.12 8.62
N ARG A 65 -0.36 1.72 9.81
CA ARG A 65 -1.40 1.53 10.83
C ARG A 65 -1.67 2.80 11.62
N LYS A 66 -2.87 2.92 12.18
CA LYS A 66 -3.35 3.82 13.23
C LYS A 66 -3.43 5.32 12.89
N PHE A 67 -2.71 5.80 11.89
CA PHE A 67 -2.49 7.25 11.70
C PHE A 67 -2.79 7.76 10.29
N TYR A 68 -3.25 6.90 9.39
CA TYR A 68 -3.36 7.24 7.97
C TYR A 68 -4.74 6.89 7.44
N SER A 69 -5.24 7.75 6.57
CA SER A 69 -6.38 7.50 5.69
C SER A 69 -5.88 7.00 4.33
N LYS A 70 -6.76 6.49 3.47
CA LYS A 70 -6.41 6.22 2.07
C LYS A 70 -6.14 7.51 1.30
N GLN A 71 -6.70 8.65 1.72
CA GLN A 71 -6.36 9.96 1.18
C GLN A 71 -4.89 10.35 1.40
N ASP A 72 -4.30 9.99 2.55
CA ASP A 72 -2.87 10.23 2.80
C ASP A 72 -1.98 9.38 1.89
N LEU A 73 -2.43 8.16 1.58
CA LEU A 73 -1.76 7.25 0.65
C LEU A 73 -1.82 7.79 -0.79
N ILE A 74 -2.97 8.28 -1.25
CA ILE A 74 -3.12 8.94 -2.57
C ILE A 74 -2.14 10.12 -2.71
N LYS A 75 -1.98 10.93 -1.65
CA LYS A 75 -1.05 12.06 -1.59
C LYS A 75 0.42 11.65 -1.44
N LYS A 76 0.72 10.34 -1.43
CA LYS A 76 2.05 9.76 -1.24
C LYS A 76 2.74 10.20 0.06
N ILE A 77 1.98 10.51 1.10
CA ILE A 77 2.54 10.90 2.41
C ILE A 77 3.24 9.71 3.10
N VAL A 78 2.73 8.50 2.84
CA VAL A 78 3.20 7.25 3.45
C VAL A 78 3.14 6.12 2.40
N PRO A 79 4.08 5.16 2.38
CA PRO A 79 3.98 4.01 1.51
C PRO A 79 2.85 3.07 1.96
N CYS A 80 2.23 2.37 1.02
CA CYS A 80 1.22 1.35 1.33
C CYS A 80 1.87 0.03 1.78
N ILE A 81 3.07 -0.27 1.27
CA ILE A 81 3.86 -1.45 1.61
C ILE A 81 5.32 -1.07 1.76
N ILE A 82 5.97 -1.62 2.80
CA ILE A 82 7.41 -1.59 2.98
C ILE A 82 7.93 -3.02 3.00
N VAL A 83 8.98 -3.31 2.25
CA VAL A 83 9.64 -4.61 2.22
C VAL A 83 11.12 -4.45 2.56
N THR A 84 11.61 -5.27 3.49
CA THR A 84 13.00 -5.21 3.94
C THR A 84 13.43 -6.56 4.53
N PRO A 85 14.69 -7.00 4.36
CA PRO A 85 15.21 -8.18 5.05
C PRO A 85 15.41 -7.93 6.57
N LYS A 86 15.37 -6.67 7.01
CA LYS A 86 15.50 -6.32 8.44
C LYS A 86 14.18 -6.53 9.17
N SER A 87 14.27 -6.85 10.45
CA SER A 87 13.11 -7.01 11.33
C SER A 87 12.95 -5.79 12.24
N PHE A 88 11.78 -5.19 12.19
CA PHE A 88 11.34 -4.05 13.00
C PHE A 88 10.07 -4.39 13.77
N ASN A 89 9.84 -3.71 14.90
CA ASN A 89 8.66 -3.93 15.75
C ASN A 89 7.42 -3.22 15.22
N SER A 90 7.59 -2.24 14.33
CA SER A 90 6.51 -1.43 13.80
C SER A 90 6.77 -0.96 12.38
N PHE A 91 5.69 -0.59 11.69
CA PHE A 91 5.78 0.10 10.40
C PHE A 91 6.57 1.40 10.51
N GLN A 92 6.42 2.18 11.60
CA GLN A 92 7.14 3.44 11.80
C GLN A 92 8.65 3.24 11.95
N GLU A 93 9.09 2.12 12.53
CA GLU A 93 10.50 1.74 12.54
C GLU A 93 10.98 1.36 11.13
N ALA A 94 10.24 0.49 10.43
CA ALA A 94 10.57 0.08 9.06
C ALA A 94 10.60 1.27 8.08
N LEU A 95 9.73 2.27 8.25
CA LEU A 95 9.69 3.48 7.44
C LEU A 95 11.00 4.28 7.47
N ARG A 96 11.74 4.19 8.58
CA ARG A 96 13.04 4.85 8.76
C ARG A 96 14.20 4.08 8.14
N ASP A 97 13.99 2.84 7.68
CA ASP A 97 15.01 2.07 6.97
C ASP A 97 15.27 2.72 5.60
N PRO A 98 16.49 3.23 5.33
CA PRO A 98 16.82 3.81 4.03
C PRO A 98 17.02 2.75 2.94
N GLU A 99 17.21 1.48 3.33
CA GLU A 99 17.46 0.37 2.40
C GLU A 99 16.19 -0.45 2.10
N ALA A 100 15.05 -0.10 2.71
CA ALA A 100 13.80 -0.79 2.46
C ALA A 100 13.18 -0.36 1.12
N ASP A 101 12.60 -1.32 0.41
CA ASP A 101 11.75 -1.05 -0.74
C ASP A 101 10.41 -0.50 -0.23
N LYS A 102 9.98 0.64 -0.78
CA LYS A 102 8.77 1.37 -0.35
C LYS A 102 7.89 1.57 -1.56
N TYR A 103 6.68 1.04 -1.50
CA TYR A 103 5.70 1.13 -2.57
C TYR A 103 4.63 2.16 -2.18
N TYR A 104 4.45 3.18 -3.00
CA TYR A 104 3.47 4.24 -2.81
C TYR A 104 2.32 4.08 -3.80
N PHE A 105 1.16 4.64 -3.48
CA PHE A 105 0.17 4.88 -4.53
C PHE A 105 0.76 5.78 -5.60
N GLY A 106 0.36 5.59 -6.86
CA GLY A 106 0.93 6.31 -7.99
C GLY A 106 2.29 5.78 -8.45
N ASP A 107 2.84 4.72 -7.85
CA ASP A 107 4.07 4.09 -8.35
C ASP A 107 3.77 3.13 -9.50
N LEU A 108 4.70 3.02 -10.45
CA LEU A 108 4.63 2.07 -11.55
C LEU A 108 5.28 0.75 -11.14
N ILE A 109 4.63 -0.37 -11.46
CA ILE A 109 5.14 -1.73 -11.30
C ILE A 109 5.10 -2.47 -12.63
#